data_AF-A0A8T9QBZ7-F1
#
_entry.id   AF-A0A8T9QBZ7-F1
#
_cell.length_a   1.000
_cell.length_b   1.000
_cell.length_c   1.000
_cell.angle_alpha   90.00
_cell.angle_beta   90.00
_cell.angle_gamma   90.00
#
_symmetry.space_group_name_H-M   'P 1'
#
loop_
_entity.id
_entity.type
_entity.pdbx_description
1 polymer ?
#
loop_
_entity_poly.entity_id
_entity_poly.type
_entity_poly.pdbx_seq_one_letter_code
_entity_poly.pdbx_strand_id
1 'polypeptide(L)' 'MEYLNFKLITASIVYSVVGILILVISFVLIDKLTPKTLWKEIVDEHNNALAIVAAAFMLSVALIISAAIHG' A
#
# COMPACT_ATOMS: atom_id res chain seq x y z
N MET A 1 8.13 -34.51 7.08
CA MET A 1 6.95 -33.62 7.16
C MET A 1 7.24 -32.47 8.13
N GLU A 2 8.36 -31.77 7.93
CA GLU A 2 8.85 -30.70 8.84
C GLU A 2 9.12 -29.40 8.05
N TYR A 3 8.43 -29.23 6.92
CA TYR A 3 8.55 -28.06 6.04
C TYR A 3 7.40 -27.06 6.24
N LEU A 4 6.29 -27.50 6.84
CA LEU A 4 5.13 -26.65 7.15
C LEU A 4 5.20 -26.21 8.61
N ASN A 5 5.99 -25.18 8.85
CA ASN A 5 6.00 -24.52 10.14
C ASN A 5 4.76 -23.62 10.23
N PHE A 6 3.68 -24.13 10.81
CA PHE A 6 2.40 -23.42 10.95
C PHE A 6 2.58 -22.02 11.52
N LYS A 7 3.51 -21.86 12.47
CA LYS A 7 3.85 -20.56 13.06
C LYS A 7 4.32 -19.54 12.03
N LEU A 8 5.19 -19.95 11.09
CA LEU A 8 5.71 -19.07 10.03
C LEU A 8 4.60 -18.71 9.04
N ILE A 9 3.77 -19.68 8.64
CA ILE A 9 2.66 -19.45 7.71
C ILE A 9 1.65 -18.47 8.29
N THR A 10 1.24 -18.68 9.55
CA THR A 10 0.33 -17.76 10.23
C THR A 10 0.95 -16.36 10.36
N ALA A 11 2.23 -16.26 10.71
CA ALA A 11 2.92 -14.98 10.75
C ALA A 11 2.92 -14.27 9.39
N SER A 12 3.27 -14.95 8.30
CA SER A 12 3.26 -14.37 6.94
C SER A 12 1.88 -13.87 6.53
N ILE A 13 0.82 -14.61 6.85
CA ILE A 13 -0.56 -14.19 6.58
C ILE A 13 -0.90 -12.93 7.38
N VAL A 14 -0.62 -12.92 8.69
CA VAL A 14 -0.93 -11.77 9.55
C VAL A 14 -0.17 -10.52 9.08
N TYR A 15 1.14 -10.62 8.85
CA TYR A 15 1.94 -9.47 8.41
C TYR A 15 1.57 -8.98 7.01
N SER A 16 1.20 -9.86 6.08
CA SER A 16 0.72 -9.43 4.75
C SER A 16 -0.60 -8.67 4.84
N VAL A 17 -1.56 -9.15 5.66
CA VAL A 17 -2.83 -8.45 5.90
C VAL A 17 -2.59 -7.08 6.54
N VAL A 18 -1.73 -7.01 7.56
CA VAL A 18 -1.37 -5.74 8.22
C VAL A 18 -0.74 -4.77 7.21
N GLY A 19 0.18 -5.23 6.37
CA GLY A 19 0.80 -4.40 5.33
C GLY A 19 -0.22 -3.86 4.33
N ILE A 20 -1.16 -4.69 3.88
CA ILE A 20 -2.25 -4.28 2.97
C ILE A 20 -3.13 -3.22 3.64
N LEU A 21 -3.51 -3.43 4.91
CA LEU A 21 -4.33 -2.46 5.65
C LEU A 21 -3.64 -1.10 5.76
N ILE A 22 -2.35 -1.08 6.10
CA ILE A 22 -1.57 0.16 6.18
C ILE A 22 -1.53 0.86 4.82
N LEU A 23 -1.27 0.13 3.73
CA LEU A 23 -1.28 0.67 2.36
C LEU A 23 -2.62 1.32 2.00
N VAL A 24 -3.73 0.65 2.30
CA VAL A 24 -5.08 1.17 2.04
C VAL A 24 -5.33 2.43 2.86
N ILE A 25 -4.96 2.43 4.14
CA ILE A 25 -5.12 3.62 5.00
C ILE A 25 -4.29 4.78 4.47
N SER A 26 -3.04 4.55 4.08
CA SER A 26 -2.18 5.59 3.48
C SER A 26 -2.78 6.15 2.19
N PHE A 27 -3.37 5.29 1.35
CA PHE A 27 -4.06 5.73 0.12
C PHE A 27 -5.30 6.59 0.42
N VAL A 28 -6.13 6.19 1.39
CA VAL A 28 -7.30 6.98 1.79
C VAL A 28 -6.88 8.33 2.39
N LEU A 29 -5.79 8.35 3.16
CA LEU A 29 -5.25 9.59 3.72
C LEU A 29 -4.79 10.54 2.62
N ILE A 30 -4.04 10.06 1.61
CA ILE A 30 -3.58 10.95 0.54
C ILE A 30 -4.73 11.43 -0.36
N ASP A 31 -5.72 10.58 -0.64
CA ASP A 31 -6.93 10.99 -1.38
C ASP A 31 -7.68 12.11 -0.65
N LYS A 32 -7.79 12.01 0.68
CA LYS A 32 -8.47 13.03 1.49
C LYS A 32 -7.65 14.31 1.65
N LEU A 33 -6.32 14.21 1.67
CA LEU A 33 -5.43 15.37 1.75
C LEU A 33 -5.30 16.10 0.40
N THR A 34 -5.47 15.39 -0.71
CA THR A 34 -5.38 15.98 -2.05
C THR A 34 -6.65 16.79 -2.33
N PRO A 35 -6.54 18.09 -2.61
CA PRO A 35 -7.70 18.87 -3.05
C PRO A 35 -8.12 18.34 -4.42
N LYS A 36 -9.35 17.78 -4.49
CA LYS A 36 -9.94 16.94 -5.54
C LYS A 36 -9.71 15.43 -5.34
N THR A 37 -10.74 14.65 -5.62
CA THR A 37 -10.69 13.18 -5.62
C THR A 37 -9.69 12.67 -6.65
N LEU A 38 -8.70 11.88 -6.22
CA LEU A 38 -7.71 11.26 -7.11
C LEU A 38 -8.40 10.47 -8.22
N TRP A 39 -9.51 9.81 -7.90
CA TRP A 39 -10.30 9.04 -8.86
C TRP A 39 -10.74 9.87 -10.06
N LYS A 40 -11.41 11.01 -9.82
CA LYS A 40 -11.88 11.90 -10.89
C LYS A 40 -10.72 12.37 -11.76
N GLU A 41 -9.64 12.81 -11.12
CA GLU A 41 -8.54 13.44 -11.82
C GLU A 41 -7.70 12.42 -12.63
N ILE A 42 -7.57 11.17 -12.16
CA ILE A 42 -6.85 10.10 -12.87
C ILE A 42 -7.73 9.42 -13.93
N VAL A 43 -8.98 9.10 -13.59
CA VAL A 43 -9.86 8.27 -14.44
C VAL A 43 -10.64 9.12 -15.44
N ASP A 44 -11.25 10.23 -15.00
CA ASP A 44 -12.12 11.04 -15.85
C ASP A 44 -11.31 12.12 -16.60
N GLU A 45 -10.40 12.80 -15.91
CA GLU A 45 -9.59 13.90 -16.48
C GLU A 45 -8.25 13.42 -17.07
N HIS A 46 -7.94 12.11 -16.97
CA HIS A 46 -6.73 11.49 -17.50
C HIS A 46 -5.42 12.18 -17.10
N ASN A 47 -5.34 12.66 -15.85
CA ASN A 47 -4.15 13.34 -15.34
C ASN A 47 -3.02 12.35 -15.03
N ASN A 48 -2.19 12.09 -16.04
CA ASN A 48 -1.05 11.18 -15.93
C ASN A 48 -0.01 11.63 -14.90
N ALA A 49 0.16 12.95 -14.70
CA ALA A 49 1.12 13.44 -13.70
C ALA A 49 0.69 13.02 -12.29
N LEU A 50 -0.59 13.16 -11.97
CA LEU A 50 -1.13 12.75 -10.68
C LEU A 50 -1.10 11.21 -10.51
N ALA A 51 -1.36 10.45 -11.58
CA ALA A 51 -1.24 9.00 -11.56
C ALA A 51 0.18 8.52 -11.22
N ILE A 52 1.21 9.15 -11.81
CA ILE A 52 2.61 8.83 -11.52
C ILE A 52 2.96 9.16 -10.06
N VAL A 53 2.51 10.31 -9.56
CA VAL A 53 2.73 10.71 -8.15
C VAL A 53 2.05 9.72 -7.20
N ALA A 54 0.81 9.32 -7.46
CA ALA A 54 0.09 8.33 -6.66
C ALA A 54 0.81 6.97 -6.67
N ALA A 55 1.29 6.52 -7.84
CA ALA A 55 2.07 5.28 -7.96
C ALA A 55 3.39 5.35 -7.17
N ALA A 56 4.13 6.45 -7.28
CA ALA A 56 5.36 6.67 -6.53
C ALA A 56 5.13 6.69 -5.01
N PHE A 57 4.02 7.30 -4.56
CA PHE A 57 3.62 7.30 -3.16
C PHE A 57 3.31 5.89 -2.66
N MET A 58 2.51 5.10 -3.41
CA MET A 58 2.21 3.71 -3.05
C MET A 58 3.47 2.85 -2.96
N LEU A 59 4.41 3.02 -3.89
CA LEU A 59 5.71 2.34 -3.85
C LEU A 59 6.52 2.74 -2.61
N SER A 60 6.56 4.04 -2.27
CA SER A 60 7.26 4.53 -1.09
C SER A 60 6.71 3.91 0.20
N VAL A 61 5.38 3.87 0.37
CA VAL A 61 4.74 3.25 1.54
C VAL A 61 5.02 1.74 1.59
N ALA A 62 4.94 1.04 0.47
CA ALA A 62 5.26 -0.38 0.40
C ALA A 62 6.71 -0.67 0.82
N LEU A 63 7.66 0.17 0.42
CA LEU A 63 9.06 0.05 0.83
C LEU A 63 9.26 0.29 2.32
N ILE A 64 8.58 1.28 2.91
CA ILE A 64 8.63 1.53 4.36
C ILE A 64 8.11 0.31 5.14
N ILE A 65 6.98 -0.27 4.70
CA ILE A 65 6.42 -1.48 5.32
C ILE A 65 7.39 -2.65 5.18
N SER A 66 7.97 -2.84 3.99
CA SER A 66 8.98 -3.89 3.76
C SER A 66 10.18 -3.74 4.70
N ALA A 67 10.71 -2.52 4.84
CA ALA A 67 11.82 -2.22 5.75
C ALA A 67 11.45 -2.44 7.22
N ALA A 68 10.21 -2.10 7.62
CA ALA A 68 9.74 -2.29 8.99
C ALA A 68 9.54 -3.77 9.37
N ILE A 69 9.20 -4.63 8.41
CA ILE A 69 9.00 -6.08 8.66
C ILE A 69 10.33 -6.85 8.66
N HIS A 70 11.32 -6.41 7.87
CA HIS A 70 12.63 -7.05 7.77
C HIS A 70 13.71 -6.43 8.68
N GLY A 71 13.35 -5.41 9.46
CA GLY A 71 14.23 -4.71 10.41
C GLY A 71 14.42 -5.42 11.74
#